data_AF-A0A1N7NE75-F1
#
_entry.id   AF-A0A1N7NE75-F1
#
_cell.length_a   1.000
_cell.length_b   1.000
_cell.length_c   1.000
_cell.angle_alpha   90.00
_cell.angle_beta   90.00
_cell.angle_gamma   90.00
#
_symmetry.space_group_name_H-M   'P 1'
#
loop_
_entity.id
_entity.type
_entity.pdbx_description
1 polymer ?
#
loop_
_entity_poly.entity_id
_entity_poly.type
_entity_poly.pdbx_seq_one_letter_code
_entity_poly.pdbx_strand_id
1 'polypeptide(L)' 'MENNQISYDKAVKRIEEIVGILESGEEGIDQLSVLVKEAADLVKQCKSKLRMTEEEINKAFEE' A
#
# COMPACT_ATOMS: atom_id res chain seq x y z
N MET A 1 7.79 9.82 -17.74
CA MET A 1 6.71 10.09 -16.77
C MET A 1 7.17 9.48 -15.46
N GLU A 2 7.47 10.31 -14.46
CA GLU A 2 8.02 9.86 -13.18
C GLU A 2 7.12 8.81 -12.55
N ASN A 3 7.69 7.62 -12.29
CA ASN A 3 7.04 6.55 -11.54
C ASN A 3 6.67 7.11 -10.17
N ASN A 4 5.41 7.48 -9.98
CA ASN A 4 4.87 8.04 -8.75
C ASN A 4 4.71 6.94 -7.67
N GLN A 5 5.71 6.05 -7.55
CA GLN A 5 5.74 4.99 -6.56
C GLN A 5 6.03 5.62 -5.20
N ILE A 6 4.99 5.63 -4.39
CA ILE A 6 5.04 5.95 -2.96
C ILE A 6 5.98 4.97 -2.24
N SER A 7 6.81 5.48 -1.34
CA SER A 7 7.68 4.64 -0.50
C SER A 7 6.84 3.74 0.41
N TYR A 8 7.37 2.55 0.75
CA TYR A 8 6.67 1.57 1.60
C TYR A 8 6.09 2.21 2.88
N ASP A 9 6.89 2.96 3.63
CA ASP A 9 6.45 3.60 4.88
C ASP A 9 5.32 4.61 4.67
N LYS A 10 5.35 5.34 3.55
CA LYS A 10 4.28 6.29 3.20
C LYS A 10 3.01 5.53 2.80
N ALA A 11 3.14 4.42 2.08
CA ALA A 11 2.00 3.59 1.69
C ALA A 11 1.34 2.97 2.92
N VAL A 12 2.13 2.47 3.88
CA VAL A 12 1.62 1.94 5.15
C VAL A 12 0.91 3.03 5.96
N LYS A 13 1.55 4.20 6.13
CA LYS A 13 0.88 5.34 6.82
C LYS A 13 -0.44 5.72 6.17
N ARG A 14 -0.48 5.75 4.84
CA ARG A 14 -1.71 6.07 4.11
C ARG A 14 -2.79 5.00 4.31
N ILE A 15 -2.42 3.73 4.36
CA ILE A 15 -3.35 2.64 4.67
C ILE A 15 -3.91 2.81 6.10
N GLU A 16 -3.06 3.13 7.08
CA GLU A 16 -3.50 3.39 8.47
C GLU A 16 -4.48 4.56 8.55
N GLU A 17 -4.22 5.66 7.83
CA GLU A 17 -5.14 6.79 7.72
C GLU A 17 -6.49 6.36 7.12
N ILE A 18 -6.46 5.60 6.01
CA ILE A 18 -7.69 5.11 5.37
C ILE A 18 -8.49 4.25 6.35
N VAL A 19 -7.84 3.32 7.07
CA VAL A 19 -8.51 2.49 8.08
C VAL A 19 -9.17 3.37 9.14
N GLY A 20 -8.49 4.38 9.67
CA GLY A 20 -9.08 5.30 10.65
C GLY A 20 -10.31 6.04 10.11
N ILE A 21 -10.31 6.44 8.83
CA ILE A 21 -11.47 7.06 8.19
C ILE A 21 -12.62 6.05 8.02
N LEU A 22 -12.32 4.81 7.63
CA LEU A 22 -13.34 3.77 7.49
C LEU A 22 -13.97 3.41 8.84
N GLU A 23 -13.17 3.41 9.91
CA GLU A 23 -13.62 3.12 11.29
C GLU A 23 -14.44 4.26 11.90
N SER A 24 -14.21 5.51 11.52
CA SER A 24 -15.04 6.64 11.99
C SER A 24 -16.49 6.52 11.51
N GLY A 25 -16.70 5.93 10.33
CA GLY A 25 -18.02 5.73 9.74
C GLY A 25 -18.74 7.03 9.35
N GLU A 26 -18.02 8.15 9.32
CA GLU A 26 -18.57 9.48 9.00
C GLU A 26 -18.71 9.71 7.48
N GLU A 27 -18.13 8.84 6.66
CA GLU A 27 -18.08 8.98 5.20
C GLU A 27 -19.26 8.33 4.48
N GLY A 28 -19.66 8.93 3.36
CA GLY A 28 -20.69 8.38 2.46
C GLY A 28 -20.23 7.13 1.71
N ILE A 29 -21.16 6.28 1.28
CA ILE A 29 -20.86 4.99 0.64
C ILE A 29 -19.99 5.08 -0.61
N ASP A 30 -20.17 6.13 -1.42
CA ASP A 30 -19.33 6.37 -2.60
C ASP A 30 -17.88 6.65 -2.22
N GLN A 31 -17.68 7.41 -1.13
CA GLN A 31 -16.35 7.73 -0.61
C GLN A 31 -15.67 6.50 -0.01
N LEU A 32 -16.43 5.64 0.71
CA LEU A 32 -15.92 4.37 1.22
C LEU A 32 -15.40 3.48 0.08
N SER A 33 -16.12 3.41 -1.05
CA SER A 33 -15.68 2.63 -2.22
C SER A 33 -14.35 3.12 -2.79
N VAL A 34 -14.16 4.44 -2.87
CA VAL A 34 -12.92 5.05 -3.33
C VAL A 34 -11.76 4.74 -2.38
N LEU A 35 -11.97 4.91 -1.07
CA LEU A 35 -10.96 4.66 -0.03
C LEU A 35 -10.52 3.19 -0.01
N VAL A 36 -11.47 2.25 -0.11
CA VAL A 36 -11.16 0.82 -0.17
C VAL A 36 -10.33 0.48 -1.41
N LYS A 37 -10.65 1.08 -2.55
CA LYS A 37 -9.88 0.88 -3.79
C LYS A 37 -8.45 1.43 -3.65
N GLU A 38 -8.31 2.62 -3.08
CA GLU A 38 -7.00 3.22 -2.79
C GLU A 38 -6.16 2.31 -1.89
N ALA A 39 -6.74 1.84 -0.77
CA ALA A 39 -6.05 0.92 0.14
C ALA A 39 -5.62 -0.38 -0.55
N ALA A 40 -6.47 -0.96 -1.41
CA ALA A 40 -6.15 -2.16 -2.17
C ALA A 40 -4.95 -1.97 -3.12
N ASP A 41 -4.89 -0.82 -3.80
CA ASP A 41 -3.78 -0.48 -4.69
C ASP A 41 -2.47 -0.25 -3.92
N LEU A 42 -2.54 0.38 -2.74
CA LEU A 42 -1.38 0.56 -1.85
C LEU A 42 -0.87 -0.79 -1.32
N VAL A 43 -1.76 -1.67 -0.87
CA VAL A 43 -1.40 -3.02 -0.40
C VAL A 43 -0.72 -3.82 -1.52
N LYS A 44 -1.20 -3.72 -2.76
CA LYS A 44 -0.59 -4.37 -3.92
C LYS A 44 0.84 -3.88 -4.15
N GLN A 45 1.07 -2.57 -4.06
CA GLN A 45 2.41 -1.98 -4.18
C GLN A 45 3.34 -2.47 -3.06
N CYS A 46 2.88 -2.47 -1.82
CA CYS A 46 3.65 -2.96 -0.67
C CYS A 46 4.06 -4.43 -0.86
N LYS A 47 3.13 -5.30 -1.27
CA LYS A 47 3.41 -6.71 -1.56
C LYS A 47 4.45 -6.88 -2.66
N SER A 48 4.34 -6.10 -3.74
CA SER A 48 5.32 -6.13 -4.82
C SER A 48 6.71 -5.77 -4.32
N LYS A 49 6.82 -4.75 -3.48
CA LYS A 49 8.11 -4.31 -2.95
C LYS A 49 8.74 -5.33 -2.01
N LEU A 50 7.94 -5.93 -1.12
CA LEU A 50 8.41 -7.00 -0.24
C LEU A 50 8.95 -8.19 -1.03
N ARG A 51 8.23 -8.62 -2.07
CA ARG A 51 8.65 -9.72 -2.94
C ARG A 51 9.96 -9.40 -3.66
N MET A 52 10.11 -8.18 -4.20
CA MET A 52 11.37 -7.77 -4.83
C MET A 52 12.54 -7.80 -3.84
N THR A 53 12.33 -7.30 -2.62
CA THR A 53 13.35 -7.35 -1.57
C THR A 53 13.70 -8.79 -1.17
N GLU A 54 12.72 -9.68 -1.06
CA GLU A 54 12.94 -11.10 -0.79
C GLU A 54 13.77 -11.76 -1.92
N GLU A 55 13.45 -11.49 -3.18
CA GLU A 55 14.19 -11.99 -4.34
C GLU A 55 15.65 -11.48 -4.36
N GLU A 56 15.89 -10.23 -4.00
CA GLU A 56 17.25 -9.67 -3.87
C GLU A 56 18.05 -10.32 -2.74
N ILE A 57 17.42 -10.55 -1.59
CA ILE A 57 18.04 -11.23 -0.45
C ILE A 57 18.44 -12.66 -0.82
N ASN A 58 17.53 -13.42 -1.45
CA ASN A 58 17.82 -14.80 -1.84
C ASN A 58 18.99 -14.88 -2.82
N LYS A 59 19.05 -13.98 -3.82
CA LYS A 59 20.17 -13.90 -4.76
C LYS A 59 21.51 -13.62 -4.05
N ALA A 60 21.51 -12.77 -3.04
CA ALA A 60 22.72 -12.46 -2.28
C ALA A 60 23.27 -13.64 -1.46
N PHE A 61 22.46 -14.68 -1.20
CA PHE A 61 22.85 -15.90 -0.50
C PHE A 61 23.11 -17.10 -1.42
N GLU A 62 22.78 -16.99 -2.72
CA GLU A 62 23.03 -18.03 -3.73
C GLU A 62 24.38 -17.83 -4.49
N GLU A 63 25.10 -16.74 -4.22
CA GLU A 63 26.52 -16.53 -4.60
C GLU A 63 27.49 -17.15 -3.58
#